data_AF-A0A845K3C6-F1
#
_entry.id   AF-A0A845K3C6-F1
#
_cell.length_a   1.000
_cell.length_b   1.000
_cell.length_c   1.000
_cell.angle_alpha   90.00
_cell.angle_beta   90.00
_cell.angle_gamma   90.00
#
_symmetry.space_group_name_H-M   'P 1'
#
loop_
_entity.id
_entity.type
_entity.pdbx_description
1 polymer ?
#
loop_
_entity_poly.entity_id
_entity_poly.type
_entity_poly.pdbx_seq_one_letter_code
_entity_poly.pdbx_strand_id
1 'polypeptide(L)'
;MKMVVQKFYDTLRMTIDSRPEQRKRLVEYLGLKKNSGTIFYGIQNSDSALMTCMVFDRKDHHLHFVDGASGGYALAAKQMKSQISESEAVK
;
A
#
# COMPACT_ATOMS: atom_id res chain seq x y z
N MET A 1 17.80 -3.33 3.29
CA MET A 1 16.69 -3.34 2.32
C MET A 1 16.65 -4.72 1.68
N LYS A 2 15.82 -5.64 2.18
CA LYS A 2 15.51 -6.92 1.51
C LYS A 2 14.22 -6.70 0.72
N MET A 3 14.18 -7.12 -0.54
CA MET A 3 13.06 -6.88 -1.45
C MET A 3 12.56 -8.22 -1.98
N VAL A 4 11.25 -8.45 -1.90
CA VAL A 4 10.58 -9.61 -2.51
C VAL A 4 9.61 -9.07 -3.55
N VAL A 5 9.73 -9.54 -4.79
CA VAL A 5 8.97 -9.07 -5.95
C VAL A 5 8.18 -10.23 -6.54
N GLN A 6 6.88 -10.01 -6.80
CA GLN A 6 6.06 -10.97 -7.53
C GLN A 6 5.20 -10.23 -8.56
N LYS A 7 5.35 -10.57 -9.85
CA LYS A 7 4.54 -10.01 -10.93
C LYS A 7 3.24 -10.79 -11.03
N PHE A 8 2.10 -10.11 -10.89
CA PHE A 8 0.77 -10.71 -11.04
C PHE A 8 -0.12 -9.82 -11.90
N TYR A 9 -0.86 -10.40 -12.86
CA TYR A 9 -1.90 -9.71 -13.64
C TYR A 9 -1.44 -8.37 -14.23
N ASP A 10 -0.25 -8.37 -14.84
CA ASP A 10 0.46 -7.19 -15.39
C ASP A 10 0.62 -6.00 -14.42
N THR A 11 0.38 -6.24 -13.14
CA THR A 11 0.52 -5.25 -12.08
C THR A 11 1.73 -5.62 -11.22
N LEU A 12 2.55 -4.62 -10.90
CA LEU A 12 3.67 -4.80 -9.99
C LEU A 12 3.17 -4.72 -8.54
N ARG A 13 3.29 -5.80 -7.78
CA ARG A 13 3.03 -5.82 -6.34
C ARG A 13 4.33 -6.13 -5.60
N MET A 14 4.66 -5.29 -4.64
CA MET A 14 5.92 -5.35 -3.90
C MET A 14 5.68 -5.04 -2.43
N THR A 15 6.40 -5.75 -1.56
CA THR A 15 6.53 -5.40 -0.14
C THR A 15 7.92 -4.84 0.07
N ILE A 16 8.00 -3.63 0.64
CA ILE A 16 9.25 -2.90 0.84
C ILE A 16 9.38 -2.58 2.33
N ASP A 17 10.49 -3.00 2.93
CA ASP A 17 10.88 -2.57 4.26
C ASP A 17 11.26 -1.09 4.24
N SER A 18 10.65 -0.28 5.11
CA SER A 18 10.87 1.17 5.15
C SER A 18 10.74 1.75 6.55
N ARG A 19 11.54 2.78 6.82
CA ARG A 19 11.47 3.60 8.03
C ARG A 19 10.50 4.77 7.84
N PRO A 20 9.97 5.37 8.92
CA PRO A 20 9.04 6.51 8.83
C PRO A 20 9.56 7.67 7.98
N GLU A 21 10.86 7.97 8.04
CA GLU A 21 11.49 9.04 7.28
C GLU A 21 11.51 8.73 5.78
N GLN A 22 11.70 7.45 5.41
CA GLN A 22 11.68 7.01 4.01
C GLN A 22 10.27 7.12 3.44
N ARG A 23 9.25 6.72 4.21
CA ARG A 23 7.84 6.90 3.83
C ARG A 23 7.52 8.38 3.60
N LYS A 24 7.99 9.28 4.47
CA LYS A 24 7.77 10.73 4.32
C LYS A 24 8.37 11.25 3.00
N ARG A 25 9.62 10.91 2.70
CA ARG A 25 10.28 11.28 1.43
C ARG A 25 9.55 10.71 0.22
N LEU A 26 9.03 9.48 0.31
CA LEU A 26 8.23 8.87 -0.74
C LEU A 26 6.95 9.66 -1.00
N VAL A 27 6.22 10.05 0.04
CA VAL A 27 5.00 10.85 -0.09
C VAL A 27 5.27 12.22 -0.71
N GLU A 28 6.35 12.89 -0.30
CA GLU A 28 6.78 14.16 -0.89
C GLU A 28 7.07 13.99 -2.40
N TYR A 29 7.82 12.96 -2.77
CA TYR A 29 8.13 12.64 -4.17
C TYR A 29 6.87 12.35 -5.00
N LEU A 30 5.93 11.55 -4.46
CA LEU A 30 4.65 11.26 -5.12
C LEU A 30 3.81 12.53 -5.28
N GLY A 31 3.80 13.41 -4.28
CA GLY A 31 3.15 14.72 -4.35
C GLY A 31 3.68 15.59 -5.48
N LEU A 32 5.01 15.66 -5.64
CA LEU A 32 5.64 16.37 -6.76
C LEU A 32 5.21 15.80 -8.12
N LYS A 33 5.18 14.48 -8.26
CA LYS A 33 4.77 13.81 -9.52
C LYS A 33 3.28 13.94 -9.82
N LYS A 34 2.44 14.00 -8.79
CA LYS A 34 1.01 14.32 -8.93
C LYS A 34 0.81 15.76 -9.39
N ASN A 35 1.55 16.70 -8.80
CA ASN A 35 1.44 18.12 -9.16
C ASN A 35 1.95 18.41 -10.58
N SER A 36 2.91 17.63 -11.08
CA SER A 36 3.32 17.68 -12.49
C SER A 36 2.38 16.94 -13.45
N GLY A 37 1.24 16.40 -12.96
CA GLY A 37 0.27 15.66 -13.76
C GLY A 37 0.77 14.31 -14.30
N THR A 38 1.89 13.79 -13.76
CA THR A 38 2.55 12.58 -14.28
C THR A 38 1.90 11.31 -13.78
N ILE A 39 1.39 11.32 -12.55
CA ILE A 39 0.76 10.15 -11.91
C ILE A 39 -0.45 10.57 -11.09
N PHE A 40 -1.34 9.61 -10.87
CA PHE A 40 -2.27 9.60 -9.75
C PHE A 40 -1.78 8.59 -8.72
N TYR A 41 -1.94 8.89 -7.43
CA TYR A 41 -1.52 7.96 -6.39
C TYR A 41 -2.45 8.02 -5.18
N GLY A 42 -2.40 6.96 -4.37
CA GLY A 42 -3.03 6.93 -3.07
C GLY A 42 -2.10 6.29 -2.05
N ILE A 43 -2.20 6.75 -0.81
CA ILE A 43 -1.45 6.18 0.31
C ILE A 43 -2.38 6.00 1.50
N GLN A 44 -2.24 4.86 2.17
CA GLN A 44 -2.86 4.62 3.46
C GLN A 44 -1.79 4.12 4.42
N ASN A 45 -1.67 4.78 5.57
CA ASN A 45 -0.79 4.34 6.64
C ASN A 45 -1.64 3.67 7.71
N SER A 46 -1.43 2.38 7.92
CA SER A 46 -2.03 1.65 9.03
C SER A 46 -1.15 1.80 10.27
N ASP A 47 -1.76 2.09 11.42
CA ASP A 47 -1.11 2.14 12.72
C ASP A 47 -0.89 0.75 13.35
N SER A 48 -1.56 -0.25 12.78
CA SER A 48 -1.60 -1.61 13.27
C SER A 48 -1.72 -2.62 12.12
N ALA A 49 -1.36 -3.87 12.42
CA ALA A 49 -1.58 -5.00 11.54
C ALA A 49 -2.53 -5.98 12.23
N LEU A 50 -3.42 -6.59 11.45
CA LEU A 50 -4.27 -7.68 11.89
C LEU A 50 -3.51 -8.99 11.69
N MET A 51 -3.39 -9.76 12.76
CA MET A 51 -2.79 -11.09 12.72
C MET A 51 -3.87 -12.12 12.98
N THR A 52 -4.08 -13.01 12.00
CA THR A 52 -4.97 -14.15 12.14
C THR A 52 -4.14 -15.42 12.17
N CYS A 53 -4.23 -16.16 13.27
CA CYS A 53 -3.52 -17.42 13.43
C CYS A 53 -4.46 -18.59 13.12
N MET A 54 -4.16 -19.32 12.05
CA MET A 54 -4.81 -20.58 11.74
C MET A 54 -4.02 -21.71 12.41
N VAL A 55 -4.57 -22.23 13.49
CA VAL A 55 -3.92 -23.27 14.30
C VAL A 55 -4.45 -24.64 13.88
N PHE A 56 -3.56 -25.49 13.37
CA PHE A 56 -3.85 -26.90 13.08
C PHE A 56 -3.44 -27.78 14.26
N ASP A 57 -2.31 -27.47 14.90
CA ASP A 57 -1.83 -28.04 16.16
C ASP A 57 -1.14 -26.94 17.00
N ARG A 58 -1.21 -27.07 18.33
CA ARG A 58 -0.70 -26.06 19.28
C ARG A 58 0.83 -26.06 19.44
N LYS A 59 1.54 -27.07 18.93
CA LYS A 59 3.00 -27.17 19.03
C LYS A 59 3.70 -26.52 17.85
N ASP A 60 3.50 -27.03 16.63
CA ASP A 60 4.36 -26.63 15.51
C ASP A 60 3.60 -26.27 14.23
N HIS A 61 2.31 -26.59 14.14
CA HIS A 61 1.52 -26.37 12.93
C HIS A 61 0.51 -25.23 13.08
N HIS A 62 0.99 -23.99 12.93
CA HIS A 62 0.13 -22.83 12.77
C HIS A 62 0.60 -21.90 11.65
N LEU A 63 -0.34 -21.30 10.94
CA LEU A 63 -0.12 -20.33 9.86
C LEU A 63 -0.56 -18.94 10.34
N HIS A 64 0.33 -17.96 10.27
CA HIS A 64 0.03 -16.56 10.58
C HIS A 64 -0.28 -15.79 9.31
N PHE A 65 -1.51 -15.32 9.19
CA PHE A 65 -1.91 -14.35 8.19
C PHE A 65 -1.73 -12.95 8.77
N VAL A 66 -0.99 -12.09 8.06
CA VAL A 66 -0.73 -10.71 8.47
C VAL A 66 -1.31 -9.78 7.42
N ASP A 67 -2.31 -9.01 7.82
CA ASP A 67 -2.99 -8.02 6.99
C ASP A 67 -2.81 -6.62 7.56
N GLY A 68 -2.80 -5.59 6.70
CA GLY A 68 -2.83 -4.20 7.17
C GLY A 68 -4.19 -3.86 7.77
N ALA A 69 -4.22 -3.26 8.96
CA ALA A 69 -5.47 -2.81 9.56
C ALA A 69 -6.10 -1.66 8.76
N SER A 70 -7.39 -1.40 9.00
CA SER A 70 -8.07 -0.18 8.54
C SER A 70 -8.10 0.00 7.02
N GLY A 71 -8.33 -1.09 6.27
CA GLY A 71 -8.68 -1.07 4.85
C GLY A 71 -7.52 -0.95 3.85
N GLY A 72 -6.31 -0.61 4.28
CA GLY A 72 -5.07 -0.69 3.50
C GLY A 72 -5.18 -0.13 2.07
N TYR A 73 -4.87 -0.98 1.08
CA TYR A 73 -4.85 -0.57 -0.34
C TYR A 73 -6.22 -0.08 -0.86
N ALA A 74 -7.33 -0.53 -0.27
CA ALA A 74 -8.67 -0.12 -0.71
C ALA A 74 -8.94 1.34 -0.38
N LEU A 75 -8.49 1.83 0.79
CA LEU A 75 -8.58 3.25 1.14
C LEU A 75 -7.60 4.11 0.35
N ALA A 76 -6.37 3.61 0.12
CA ALA A 76 -5.43 4.26 -0.79
C ALA A 76 -6.05 4.42 -2.19
N ALA A 77 -6.72 3.39 -2.72
CA ALA A 77 -7.37 3.46 -4.02
C ALA A 77 -8.49 4.50 -4.10
N LYS A 78 -9.21 4.78 -2.99
CA LYS A 78 -10.22 5.86 -2.96
C LYS A 78 -9.57 7.23 -3.20
N GLN A 79 -8.45 7.52 -2.53
CA GLN A 79 -7.72 8.77 -2.73
C GLN A 79 -7.25 8.91 -4.19
N MET A 80 -6.67 7.85 -4.76
CA MET A 80 -6.21 7.86 -6.15
C MET A 80 -7.36 8.11 -7.13
N LYS A 81 -8.49 7.44 -6.94
CA LYS A 81 -9.67 7.59 -7.81
C LYS A 81 -10.27 9.00 -7.73
N SER A 82 -10.29 9.63 -6.55
CA SER A 82 -10.71 11.04 -6.40
C SER A 82 -9.87 11.96 -7.29
N GLN A 83 -8.54 11.77 -7.29
CA GLN A 83 -7.64 12.57 -8.12
C GLN A 83 -7.91 12.39 -9.62
N ILE A 84 -8.25 11.16 -10.06
CA ILE A 84 -8.62 10.89 -11.44
C ILE A 84 -9.91 11.63 -11.79
N SER A 85 -10.96 11.51 -10.97
CA SER A 85 -12.23 12.19 -11.22
C SER A 85 -12.11 13.72 -11.22
N GLU A 86 -11.30 14.28 -10.33
CA GLU A 86 -11.02 15.72 -10.29
C GLU A 86 -10.27 16.16 -11.55
N SER A 87 -9.32 15.37 -12.04
CA SER A 87 -8.61 15.66 -13.29
C SER A 87 -9.50 15.56 -14.53
N GLU A 88 -10.50 14.67 -14.53
CA GLU A 88 -11.46 14.53 -15.62
C GLU A 88 -12.47 15.69 -15.64
N ALA A 89 -12.86 16.22 -14.48
CA ALA A 89 -13.78 17.35 -14.36
C ALA A 89 -13.17 18.71 -14.73
N VAL A 90 -11.83 18.80 -14.80
CA VAL A 90 -11.09 20.03 -15.17
C VAL A 90 -10.79 20.11 -16.68
N LYS A 91 -11.09 19.05 -17.43
CA LYS A 91 -11.04 19.04 -18.91
C LYS A 91 -12.35 19.57 -19.51
#